data_AF-A0A852BLT8-F1
#
_entry.id   AF-A0A852BLT8-F1
#
_cell.length_a   1.000
_cell.length_b   1.000
_cell.length_c   1.000
_cell.angle_alpha   90.00
_cell.angle_beta   90.00
_cell.angle_gamma   90.00
#
_symmetry.space_group_name_H-M   'P 1'
#
loop_
_entity.id
_entity.type
_entity.pdbx_description
1 polymer ?
#
loop_
_entity_poly.entity_id
_entity_poly.type
_entity_poly.pdbx_seq_one_letter_code
_entity_poly.pdbx_strand_id
1 'polypeptide(L)' 'AMSVIGDRRSREQKAKQEREKELAKVTIKKEDLELIMTEMEISRAAAERSLREHMGNVVEALITLTN' A
#
# COMPACT_ATOMS: atom_id res chain seq x y z
N ALA A 1 20.28 -28.54 -12.86
CA ALA A 1 19.24 -28.10 -11.92
C ALA A 1 19.25 -26.57 -11.83
N MET A 2 18.48 -25.86 -12.68
CA MET A 2 18.38 -24.38 -12.67
C MET A 2 16.96 -23.84 -12.96
N SER A 3 15.96 -24.72 -13.18
CA SER A 3 14.62 -24.27 -13.58
C SER A 3 13.75 -23.78 -12.42
N VAL A 4 13.97 -24.27 -11.19
CA VAL A 4 13.06 -24.00 -10.05
C VAL A 4 13.19 -22.56 -9.51
N ILE A 5 14.34 -21.91 -9.70
CA ILE A 5 14.62 -20.56 -9.18
C ILE A 5 13.98 -19.48 -10.06
N GLY A 6 13.98 -19.66 -11.38
CA GLY A 6 13.33 -18.75 -12.33
C GLY A 6 11.80 -18.73 -12.16
N ASP A 7 11.20 -19.90 -11.97
CA ASP A 7 9.75 -20.05 -11.77
C ASP A 7 9.25 -19.45 -10.45
N ARG A 8 10.06 -19.47 -9.39
CA ARG A 8 9.68 -18.92 -8.08
C ARG A 8 9.75 -17.39 -8.09
N ARG A 9 10.80 -16.82 -8.69
CA ARG A 9 10.99 -15.37 -8.81
C ARG A 9 9.93 -14.72 -9.71
N SER A 10 9.55 -15.39 -10.80
CA SER A 10 8.50 -14.90 -11.71
C SER A 10 7.13 -14.84 -11.04
N ARG A 11 6.79 -15.83 -10.21
CA ARG A 11 5.52 -15.86 -9.46
C ARG A 11 5.44 -14.74 -8.42
N GLU A 12 6.51 -14.50 -7.68
CA GLU A 12 6.54 -13.41 -6.70
C GLU A 12 6.42 -12.03 -7.36
N GLN A 13 7.05 -11.83 -8.51
CA GLN A 13 6.91 -10.57 -9.25
C GLN A 13 5.49 -10.35 -9.78
N LYS A 14 4.85 -11.40 -10.32
CA LYS A 14 3.45 -11.31 -10.78
C LYS A 14 2.50 -11.00 -9.64
N ALA A 15 2.64 -11.68 -8.50
CA ALA A 15 1.79 -11.43 -7.33
C ALA A 15 1.97 -9.99 -6.80
N LYS A 16 3.19 -9.46 -6.79
CA LYS A 16 3.44 -8.05 -6.43
C LYS A 16 2.78 -7.08 -7.41
N GLN A 17 2.92 -7.31 -8.72
CA GLN A 17 2.31 -6.45 -9.73
C GLN A 17 0.79 -6.46 -9.71
N GLU A 18 0.17 -7.62 -9.46
CA GLU A 18 -1.29 -7.71 -9.32
C GLU A 18 -1.76 -6.95 -8.08
N ARG A 19 -1.06 -7.12 -6.95
CA ARG A 19 -1.36 -6.38 -5.72
C ARG A 19 -1.21 -4.87 -5.91
N GLU A 20 -0.17 -4.42 -6.59
CA GLU A 20 0.01 -2.99 -6.93
C GLU A 20 -1.10 -2.46 -7.85
N LYS A 21 -1.57 -3.26 -8.81
CA LYS A 21 -2.69 -2.88 -9.70
C LYS A 21 -4.00 -2.75 -8.95
N GLU A 22 -4.28 -3.61 -7.98
CA GLU A 22 -5.48 -3.52 -7.15
C GLU A 22 -5.42 -2.30 -6.23
N LEU A 23 -4.27 -2.06 -5.58
CA LEU A 23 -4.03 -0.88 -4.76
C LEU A 23 -4.12 0.43 -5.56
N ALA A 24 -3.79 0.43 -6.85
CA ALA A 24 -3.89 1.61 -7.71
C ALA A 24 -5.34 1.99 -8.07
N LYS A 25 -6.31 1.07 -7.95
CA LYS A 25 -7.74 1.37 -8.17
C LYS A 25 -8.40 2.03 -6.96
N VAL A 26 -7.74 1.96 -5.80
CA VAL A 26 -8.24 2.55 -4.57
C VAL A 26 -8.26 4.06 -4.73
N THR A 27 -9.47 4.63 -4.73
CA THR A 27 -9.63 6.07 -4.74
C THR A 27 -9.34 6.62 -3.36
N ILE A 28 -8.22 7.32 -3.24
CA ILE A 28 -7.77 7.98 -2.01
C ILE A 28 -8.20 9.43 -2.03
N LYS A 29 -8.79 9.90 -0.92
CA LYS A 29 -9.13 11.31 -0.77
C LYS A 29 -7.89 12.09 -0.37
N LYS A 30 -7.71 13.26 -0.97
CA LYS A 30 -6.60 14.15 -0.65
C LYS A 30 -6.66 14.63 0.82
N GLU A 31 -7.87 14.86 1.34
CA GLU A 31 -8.12 15.25 2.73
C GLU A 31 -7.61 14.19 3.72
N ASP A 32 -7.92 12.92 3.50
CA ASP A 32 -7.46 11.81 4.36
C ASP A 32 -5.93 11.68 4.33
N LEU A 33 -5.33 11.92 3.17
CA LEU A 33 -3.88 11.89 2.99
C LEU A 33 -3.19 13.06 3.71
N GLU A 34 -3.73 14.28 3.61
CA GLU A 34 -3.22 15.45 4.33
C GLU A 34 -3.37 15.29 5.85
N LEU A 35 -4.51 14.76 6.31
CA LEU A 35 -4.75 14.45 7.72
C LEU A 35 -3.67 13.51 8.27
N ILE A 36 -3.43 12.37 7.62
CA ILE A 36 -2.44 11.39 8.08
C ILE A 36 -1.02 11.99 8.05
N MET A 37 -0.68 12.76 7.00
CA MET A 37 0.63 13.42 6.93
C MET A 37 0.85 14.39 8.08
N THR A 38 -0.16 15.17 8.45
CA THR A 38 -0.08 16.17 9.52
C THR A 38 -0.08 15.51 10.90
N GLU A 39 -1.01 14.60 11.17
CA GLU A 39 -1.18 14.01 12.50
C GLU A 39 -0.07 13.00 12.85
N MET A 40 0.38 12.21 11.88
CA MET A 40 1.41 11.19 12.10
C MET A 40 2.83 11.70 11.77
N GLU A 41 2.95 12.92 11.23
CA GLU A 41 4.20 13.53 10.78
C GLU A 41 5.01 12.64 9.80
N ILE A 42 4.32 11.88 8.95
CA ILE A 42 4.95 10.97 7.97
C ILE A 42 4.96 11.56 6.56
N SER A 43 5.89 11.05 5.74
CA SER A 43 5.95 11.42 4.33
C SER A 43 4.66 11.08 3.57
N ARG A 44 4.36 11.85 2.52
CA ARG A 44 3.24 11.58 1.60
C ARG A 44 3.23 10.13 1.10
N ALA A 45 4.39 9.60 0.71
CA ALA A 45 4.50 8.24 0.19
C ALA A 45 4.10 7.19 1.24
N ALA A 46 4.41 7.41 2.52
CA ALA A 46 4.02 6.53 3.60
C ALA A 46 2.52 6.63 3.91
N ALA A 47 1.97 7.84 3.99
CA ALA A 47 0.54 8.08 4.18
C ALA A 47 -0.31 7.47 3.05
N GLU A 48 0.11 7.70 1.80
CA GLU A 48 -0.55 7.18 0.62
C GLU A 48 -0.52 5.65 0.58
N ARG A 49 0.62 5.05 0.95
CA ARG A 49 0.74 3.60 1.05
C ARG A 49 -0.24 3.02 2.07
N SER A 50 -0.29 3.61 3.27
CA SER A 50 -1.21 3.16 4.33
C SER A 50 -2.66 3.24 3.87
N LEU A 51 -3.08 4.38 3.29
CA LEU A 51 -4.44 4.51 2.76
C LEU A 51 -4.74 3.51 1.63
N ARG A 52 -3.82 3.26 0.71
CA ARG A 52 -4.03 2.27 -0.36
C ARG A 52 -4.15 0.86 0.20
N GLU A 53 -3.29 0.48 1.16
CA GLU A 53 -3.33 -0.82 1.83
C GLU A 53 -4.66 -1.06 2.56
N HIS A 54 -5.29 0.00 3.06
CA HIS A 54 -6.59 -0.02 3.74
C HIS A 54 -7.77 0.42 2.86
N MET A 55 -7.65 0.30 1.53
CA MET A 55 -8.74 0.61 0.58
C MET A 55 -9.35 2.02 0.74
N GLY A 56 -8.55 2.99 1.17
CA GLY A 56 -8.97 4.37 1.40
C GLY A 56 -9.69 4.60 2.73
N ASN A 57 -9.69 3.61 3.63
CA ASN A 57 -10.26 3.74 4.96
C ASN A 57 -9.26 4.43 5.90
N VAL A 58 -9.48 5.73 6.14
CA VAL A 58 -8.64 6.55 7.02
C VAL A 58 -8.58 6.02 8.46
N VAL A 59 -9.67 5.45 8.98
CA VAL A 59 -9.73 4.94 10.36
C VAL A 59 -8.84 3.70 10.51
N GLU A 60 -8.95 2.74 9.60
CA GLU A 60 -8.08 1.56 9.64
C GLU A 60 -6.60 1.90 9.41
N ALA A 61 -6.33 2.85 8.51
CA ALA A 61 -4.98 3.35 8.28
C ALA A 61 -4.39 3.96 9.56
N LEU A 62 -5.13 4.83 10.25
CA LEU A 62 -4.71 5.45 11.51
C LEU A 62 -4.54 4.43 12.64
N ILE A 63 -5.44 3.45 12.76
CA ILE A 63 -5.30 2.34 13.73
C ILE A 63 -4.00 1.58 13.47
N THR A 64 -3.70 1.26 12.22
CA THR A 64 -2.50 0.50 11.84
C THR A 64 -1.21 1.30 12.02
N LEU A 65 -1.27 2.63 11.90
CA LEU A 65 -0.13 3.52 12.16
C LEU A 65 0.13 3.75 13.65
N THR A 66 -0.85 3.46 14.51
CA THR A 66 -0.77 3.65 15.96
C THR A 66 -0.43 2.35 16.71
N ASN A 67 -0.74 1.19 16.13
CA ASN A 67 -0.43 -0.14 16.67
C ASN A 67 0.97 -0.61 16.31
#